data_AF-A0AAU7CAW9-F1
#
_entry.id   AF-A0AAU7CAW9-F1
#
_cell.length_a   1.000
_cell.length_b   1.000
_cell.length_c   1.000
_cell.angle_alpha   90.00
_cell.angle_beta   90.00
_cell.angle_gamma   90.00
#
_symmetry.space_group_name_H-M   'P 1'
#
loop_
_entity.id
_entity.type
_entity.pdbx_description
1 polymer ?
#
loop_
_entity_poly.entity_id
_entity_poly.type
_entity_poly.pdbx_seq_one_letter_code
_entity_poly.pdbx_strand_id
1 'polypeptide(L)'
;MGEQPNDQSEGVPLRLDPKADSAAPSLPAFLARPEGAPVYHGFPLLEQSRSDDGWCFGTISEPNCSEGRDWGDAFVVAPDGTRAGVVWQVGDPVLEVMIDPEVDRWGVYQVGVAHQVHDEQELVTQLQLWLPEFRRLHGNWRAERP
;
A
#
# COMPACT_ATOMS: atom_id res chain seq x y z
N MET A 1 -10.84 39.19 16.69
CA MET A 1 -9.70 38.28 16.55
C MET A 1 -10.29 36.93 16.20
N GLY A 2 -10.23 36.56 14.92
CA GLY A 2 -10.65 35.24 14.48
C GLY A 2 -9.39 34.41 14.29
N GLU A 3 -9.18 33.44 15.15
CA GLU A 3 -8.18 32.40 14.92
C GLU A 3 -8.67 31.59 13.71
N GLN A 4 -7.94 31.67 12.60
CA GLN A 4 -8.12 30.76 11.49
C GLN A 4 -7.62 29.38 11.95
N PRO A 5 -8.39 28.29 11.76
CA PRO A 5 -7.86 26.96 12.02
C PRO A 5 -6.66 26.76 11.08
N ASN A 6 -5.53 26.40 11.69
CA ASN A 6 -4.31 26.03 11.00
C ASN A 6 -4.59 24.72 10.24
N ASP A 7 -5.06 24.85 9.00
CA ASP A 7 -5.30 23.74 8.07
C ASP A 7 -3.95 23.23 7.56
N GLN A 8 -3.16 22.65 8.47
CA GLN A 8 -2.01 21.84 8.11
C GLN A 8 -2.58 20.55 7.54
N SER A 9 -2.63 20.45 6.21
CA SER A 9 -2.98 19.20 5.55
C SER A 9 -2.09 18.08 6.07
N GLU A 10 -2.65 17.22 6.92
CA GLU A 10 -1.99 16.07 7.54
C GLU A 10 -1.68 15.04 6.44
N GLY A 11 -0.51 15.17 5.81
CA GLY A 11 0.00 14.19 4.85
C GLY A 11 1.05 13.30 5.52
N VAL A 12 0.95 11.99 5.36
CA VAL A 12 2.06 11.10 5.70
C VAL A 12 3.11 11.20 4.60
N PRO A 13 4.41 11.40 4.92
CA PRO A 13 5.46 11.43 3.91
C PRO A 13 5.45 10.19 3.03
N LEU A 14 5.74 10.35 1.74
CA LEU A 14 5.88 9.22 0.81
C LEU A 14 7.23 8.55 0.99
N ARG A 15 7.26 7.23 0.80
CA ARG A 15 8.49 6.44 0.72
C ARG A 15 8.72 5.97 -0.71
N LEU A 16 9.70 6.58 -1.39
CA LEU A 16 10.00 6.27 -2.78
C LEU A 16 11.11 5.22 -2.89
N ASP A 17 11.04 4.39 -3.94
CA ASP A 17 12.16 3.53 -4.33
C ASP A 17 13.16 4.34 -5.17
N PRO A 18 14.36 4.65 -4.65
CA PRO A 18 15.35 5.45 -5.37
C PRO A 18 15.96 4.72 -6.58
N LYS A 19 15.74 3.41 -6.71
CA LYS A 19 16.24 2.59 -7.80
C LYS A 19 15.21 2.34 -8.90
N ALA A 20 13.97 2.79 -8.70
CA ALA A 20 12.93 2.60 -9.69
C ALA A 20 13.16 3.48 -10.92
N ASP A 21 13.16 2.86 -12.10
CA ASP A 21 13.31 3.57 -13.36
C ASP A 21 12.12 4.50 -13.62
N SER A 22 12.41 5.70 -14.12
CA SER A 22 11.42 6.70 -14.50
C SER A 22 11.44 6.92 -16.02
N ALA A 23 10.27 7.09 -16.62
CA ALA A 23 10.12 7.45 -18.03
C ALA A 23 10.60 8.88 -18.31
N ALA A 24 10.68 9.73 -17.28
CA ALA A 24 11.17 11.10 -17.38
C ALA A 24 12.29 11.32 -16.36
N PRO A 25 13.54 11.61 -16.78
CA PRO A 25 14.69 11.70 -15.87
C PRO A 25 14.55 12.70 -14.71
N SER A 26 13.67 13.71 -14.85
CA SER A 26 13.44 14.75 -13.86
C SER A 26 12.26 14.48 -12.93
N LEU A 27 11.53 13.37 -13.11
CA LEU A 27 10.37 13.02 -12.30
C LEU A 27 10.60 11.67 -11.60
N PRO A 28 10.08 11.50 -10.37
CA PRO A 28 10.10 10.20 -9.71
C PRO A 28 9.25 9.18 -10.47
N ALA A 29 9.61 7.91 -10.36
CA ALA A 29 9.01 6.81 -11.12
C ALA A 29 7.50 6.63 -10.91
N PHE A 30 6.95 7.06 -9.76
CA PHE A 30 5.50 7.01 -9.54
C PHE A 30 4.74 8.10 -10.33
N LEU A 31 5.38 9.24 -10.64
CA LEU A 31 4.80 10.32 -11.47
C LEU A 31 5.02 10.08 -12.96
N ALA A 32 6.19 9.53 -13.32
CA ALA A 32 6.55 9.19 -14.69
C ALA A 32 6.82 7.69 -14.81
N ARG A 33 5.77 6.90 -14.58
CA ARG A 33 5.81 5.44 -14.67
C ARG A 33 6.16 5.01 -16.11
N PRO A 34 7.19 4.16 -16.31
CA PRO A 34 7.48 3.56 -17.62
C PRO A 34 6.29 2.78 -18.19
N GLU A 35 6.18 2.76 -19.52
CA GLU A 35 5.17 1.94 -20.19
C GLU A 35 5.33 0.46 -19.82
N GLY A 36 4.22 -0.20 -19.50
CA GLY A 36 4.22 -1.59 -19.05
C GLY A 36 4.62 -1.83 -17.58
N ALA A 37 5.08 -0.81 -16.85
CA ALA A 37 5.37 -0.96 -15.43
C ALA A 37 4.07 -1.10 -14.60
N PRO A 38 4.08 -1.92 -13.54
CA PRO A 38 2.88 -2.22 -12.76
C PRO A 38 2.35 -0.98 -11.99
N VAL A 39 1.11 -1.06 -11.52
CA VAL A 39 0.59 -0.06 -10.55
C VAL A 39 1.48 0.00 -9.31
N TYR A 40 1.65 1.16 -8.70
CA TYR A 40 2.59 1.40 -7.58
C TYR A 40 4.07 1.17 -7.94
N HIS A 41 4.45 1.21 -9.21
CA HIS A 41 5.86 1.34 -9.59
C HIS A 41 6.44 2.65 -9.04
N GLY A 42 7.67 2.61 -8.55
CA GLY A 42 8.30 3.74 -7.84
C GLY A 42 8.17 3.70 -6.32
N PHE A 43 7.45 2.72 -5.77
CA PHE A 43 7.36 2.46 -4.33
C PHE A 43 8.05 1.13 -3.96
N PRO A 44 8.74 1.07 -2.81
CA PRO A 44 9.52 -0.12 -2.44
C PRO A 44 8.63 -1.27 -1.97
N LEU A 45 9.12 -2.48 -2.23
CA LEU A 45 8.62 -3.70 -1.61
C LEU A 45 9.20 -3.85 -0.20
N LEU A 46 8.38 -4.40 0.70
CA LEU A 46 8.76 -4.81 2.04
C LEU A 46 9.21 -6.27 1.96
N GLU A 47 10.45 -6.54 1.55
CA GLU A 47 10.91 -7.89 1.20
C GLU A 47 10.76 -8.91 2.34
N GLN A 48 10.86 -8.48 3.60
CA GLN A 48 10.60 -9.32 4.78
C GLN A 48 9.15 -9.78 4.92
N SER A 49 8.22 -9.17 4.18
CA SER A 49 6.83 -9.60 4.13
C SER A 49 6.58 -10.76 3.15
N ARG A 50 7.59 -11.10 2.32
CA ARG A 50 7.44 -12.06 1.24
C ARG A 50 7.09 -13.44 1.78
N SER A 51 5.99 -14.00 1.31
CA SER A 51 5.56 -15.35 1.66
C SER A 51 6.17 -16.40 0.72
N ASP A 52 6.16 -17.66 1.17
CA ASP A 52 6.66 -18.80 0.40
C ASP A 52 5.90 -19.01 -0.93
N ASP A 53 4.62 -18.64 -0.97
CA ASP A 53 3.79 -18.69 -2.17
C ASP A 53 3.89 -17.44 -3.06
N GLY A 54 4.79 -16.51 -2.75
CA GLY A 54 5.17 -15.40 -3.62
C GLY A 54 4.41 -14.09 -3.40
N TRP A 55 3.56 -13.99 -2.39
CA TRP A 55 2.92 -12.72 -2.02
C TRP A 55 3.92 -11.79 -1.35
N CYS A 56 3.73 -10.49 -1.50
CA CYS A 56 4.59 -9.49 -0.86
C CYS A 56 3.82 -8.17 -0.70
N PHE A 57 4.07 -7.45 0.39
CA PHE A 57 3.58 -6.09 0.57
C PHE A 57 4.63 -5.07 0.12
N GLY A 58 4.17 -3.90 -0.27
CA GLY A 58 4.97 -2.70 -0.44
C GLY A 58 4.35 -1.53 0.30
N THR A 59 5.12 -0.46 0.49
CA THR A 59 4.67 0.72 1.24
C THR A 59 4.70 1.96 0.36
N ILE A 60 3.68 2.81 0.49
CA ILE A 60 3.58 4.09 -0.22
C ILE A 60 3.92 5.22 0.76
N SER A 61 3.35 5.17 1.95
CA SER A 61 3.70 6.05 3.07
C SER A 61 5.00 5.60 3.75
N GLU A 62 5.70 6.52 4.41
CA GLU A 62 6.87 6.24 5.25
C GLU A 62 6.42 5.65 6.60
N PRO A 63 6.67 4.35 6.85
CA PRO A 63 6.28 3.72 8.10
C PRO A 63 7.19 4.10 9.27
N ASN A 64 8.43 4.51 9.02
CA ASN A 64 9.39 4.78 10.08
C ASN A 64 9.10 6.14 10.73
N CYS A 65 8.51 6.11 11.92
CA CYS A 65 8.14 7.29 12.69
C CYS A 65 8.23 6.99 14.19
N SER A 66 9.12 7.66 14.90
CA SER A 66 9.29 7.46 16.34
C SER A 66 8.06 7.82 17.16
N GLU A 67 7.18 8.67 16.64
CA GLU A 67 5.92 9.07 17.30
C GLU A 67 4.77 8.10 17.02
N GLY A 68 4.98 7.13 16.12
CA GLY A 68 3.94 6.23 15.65
C GLY A 68 3.07 6.87 14.57
N ARG A 69 2.45 6.02 13.76
CA ARG A 69 1.48 6.40 12.73
C ARG A 69 0.17 5.68 12.96
N ASP A 70 -0.91 6.44 12.93
CA ASP A 70 -2.27 5.92 13.03
C ASP A 70 -2.85 5.49 11.67
N TRP A 71 -2.23 5.88 10.56
CA TRP A 71 -2.71 5.53 9.22
C TRP A 71 -1.61 5.68 8.16
N GLY A 72 -1.85 5.10 6.99
CA GLY A 72 -1.02 5.27 5.81
C GLY A 72 -1.45 4.40 4.63
N ASP A 73 -0.66 4.48 3.56
CA ASP A 73 -0.89 3.78 2.31
C ASP A 73 0.18 2.71 2.07
N ALA A 74 -0.26 1.57 1.58
CA ALA A 74 0.54 0.41 1.22
C ALA A 74 -0.07 -0.26 -0.03
N PHE A 75 0.53 -1.35 -0.47
CA PHE A 75 -0.03 -2.20 -1.51
C PHE A 75 0.39 -3.65 -1.28
N VAL A 76 -0.35 -4.56 -1.89
CA VAL A 76 -0.06 -5.99 -1.88
C VAL A 76 0.15 -6.46 -3.31
N VAL A 77 1.16 -7.31 -3.49
CA VAL A 77 1.55 -7.94 -4.75
C VAL A 77 1.23 -9.43 -4.65
N ALA A 78 0.40 -9.90 -5.57
CA ALA A 78 0.08 -11.31 -5.72
C ALA A 78 1.21 -12.05 -6.47
N PRO A 79 1.26 -13.40 -6.42
CA PRO A 79 2.33 -14.19 -7.03
C PRO A 79 2.43 -14.05 -8.55
N ASP A 80 1.33 -13.66 -9.22
CA ASP A 80 1.29 -13.37 -10.65
C ASP A 80 1.72 -11.93 -10.99
N GLY A 81 2.17 -11.16 -10.00
CA GLY A 81 2.66 -9.78 -10.15
C GLY A 81 1.55 -8.72 -10.16
N THR A 82 0.28 -9.12 -10.16
CA THR A 82 -0.85 -8.19 -10.06
C THR A 82 -0.94 -7.60 -8.64
N ARG A 83 -1.57 -6.44 -8.50
CA ARG A 83 -1.49 -5.67 -7.24
C ARG A 83 -2.85 -5.11 -6.82
N ALA A 84 -3.01 -4.86 -5.52
CA ALA A 84 -4.07 -4.04 -4.95
C ALA A 84 -3.50 -2.99 -4.00
N GLY A 85 -4.22 -1.88 -3.88
CA GLY A 85 -3.92 -0.85 -2.90
C GLY A 85 -4.42 -1.25 -1.52
N VAL A 86 -3.73 -0.79 -0.49
CA VAL A 86 -4.08 -0.99 0.91
C VAL A 86 -4.01 0.35 1.62
N VAL A 87 -5.12 0.82 2.15
CA VAL A 87 -5.15 1.91 3.12
C VAL A 87 -5.23 1.26 4.49
N TRP A 88 -4.27 1.52 5.37
CA TRP A 88 -4.29 0.97 6.72
C TRP A 88 -4.55 2.07 7.74
N GLN A 89 -5.31 1.75 8.77
CA GLN A 89 -5.65 2.68 9.85
C GLN A 89 -5.76 1.94 11.18
N VAL A 90 -5.27 2.54 12.26
CA VAL A 90 -5.43 2.03 13.62
C VAL A 90 -6.91 2.02 13.99
N GLY A 91 -7.42 0.86 14.39
CA GLY A 91 -8.82 0.72 14.75
C GLY A 91 -9.31 -0.72 14.69
N ASP A 92 -10.62 -0.86 14.49
CA ASP A 92 -11.27 -2.16 14.40
C ASP A 92 -10.70 -2.98 13.23
N PRO A 93 -10.54 -4.31 13.39
CA PRO A 93 -10.04 -5.18 12.34
C PRO A 93 -11.14 -5.43 11.29
N VAL A 94 -11.45 -4.40 10.51
CA VAL A 94 -12.37 -4.44 9.38
C VAL A 94 -11.60 -4.41 8.06
N LEU A 95 -12.20 -5.01 7.03
CA LEU A 95 -11.76 -4.87 5.65
C LEU A 95 -12.90 -4.29 4.82
N GLU A 96 -12.64 -3.17 4.16
CA GLU A 96 -13.63 -2.45 3.35
C GLU A 96 -13.08 -2.20 1.94
N VAL A 97 -13.98 -2.24 0.95
CA VAL A 97 -13.62 -1.89 -0.43
C VAL A 97 -13.70 -0.37 -0.58
N MET A 98 -12.57 0.26 -0.87
CA MET A 98 -12.48 1.71 -1.12
C MET A 98 -12.63 2.02 -2.60
N ILE A 99 -12.01 1.20 -3.46
CA ILE A 99 -12.11 1.30 -4.91
C ILE A 99 -12.29 -0.11 -5.46
N ASP A 100 -13.31 -0.28 -6.30
CA ASP A 100 -13.60 -1.55 -6.96
C ASP A 100 -12.44 -2.03 -7.84
N PRO A 101 -12.35 -3.35 -8.13
CA PRO A 101 -11.33 -3.89 -9.00
C PRO A 101 -11.37 -3.32 -10.43
N GLU A 102 -10.20 -3.05 -10.98
CA GLU A 102 -9.96 -2.53 -12.32
C GLU A 102 -9.13 -3.52 -13.17
N VAL A 103 -8.77 -3.11 -14.39
CA VAL A 103 -8.02 -3.96 -15.32
C VAL A 103 -6.59 -4.24 -14.84
N ASP A 104 -5.94 -3.25 -14.23
CA ASP A 104 -4.51 -3.26 -13.86
C ASP A 104 -4.27 -3.35 -12.34
N ARG A 105 -5.33 -3.24 -11.53
CA ARG A 105 -5.32 -3.36 -10.08
C ARG A 105 -6.59 -4.06 -9.60
N TRP A 106 -6.48 -5.06 -8.74
CA TRP A 106 -7.65 -5.84 -8.29
C TRP A 106 -8.41 -5.22 -7.12
N GLY A 107 -8.29 -3.91 -6.91
CA GLY A 107 -9.03 -3.12 -5.92
C GLY A 107 -8.12 -2.24 -5.06
N VAL A 108 -8.75 -1.38 -4.26
CA VAL A 108 -8.12 -0.72 -3.11
C VAL A 108 -8.96 -1.03 -1.88
N TYR A 109 -8.30 -1.51 -0.83
CA TYR A 109 -8.98 -1.96 0.39
C TYR A 109 -8.50 -1.16 1.58
N GLN A 110 -9.42 -0.76 2.44
CA GLN A 110 -9.08 -0.27 3.77
C GLN A 110 -9.00 -1.46 4.72
N VAL A 111 -7.98 -1.49 5.58
CA VAL A 111 -7.81 -2.49 6.63
C VAL A 111 -7.51 -1.85 7.97
N GLY A 112 -8.07 -2.44 9.04
CA GLY A 112 -7.72 -2.08 10.40
C GLY A 112 -6.39 -2.67 10.86
N VAL A 113 -5.59 -1.89 11.58
CA VAL A 113 -4.41 -2.38 12.32
C VAL A 113 -4.61 -2.13 13.82
N ALA A 114 -3.99 -2.98 14.65
CA ALA A 114 -4.30 -3.02 16.08
C ALA A 114 -3.65 -1.89 16.89
N HIS A 115 -2.50 -1.39 16.44
CA HIS A 115 -1.74 -0.35 17.14
C HIS A 115 -0.95 0.50 16.15
N GLN A 116 -0.52 1.67 16.63
CA GLN A 116 0.34 2.59 15.90
C GLN A 116 1.57 1.90 15.34
N VAL A 117 1.90 2.25 14.09
CA VAL A 117 3.07 1.74 13.38
C VAL A 117 4.23 2.68 13.59
N HIS A 118 5.33 2.21 14.17
CA HIS A 118 6.54 3.00 14.39
C HIS A 118 7.64 2.70 13.37
N ASP A 119 7.60 1.50 12.79
CA ASP A 119 8.58 1.05 11.83
C ASP A 119 7.98 0.09 10.79
N GLU A 120 8.80 -0.22 9.80
CA GLU A 120 8.47 -1.12 8.72
C GLU A 120 8.15 -2.56 9.18
N GLN A 121 8.80 -3.03 10.25
CA GLN A 121 8.62 -4.39 10.74
C GLN A 121 7.25 -4.54 11.41
N GLU A 122 6.82 -3.56 12.19
CA GLU A 122 5.48 -3.49 12.77
C GLU A 122 4.42 -3.43 11.68
N LEU A 123 4.62 -2.61 10.64
CA LEU A 123 3.70 -2.55 9.50
C LEU A 123 3.53 -3.93 8.85
N VAL A 124 4.64 -4.61 8.56
CA VAL A 124 4.60 -5.95 7.97
C VAL A 124 3.86 -6.94 8.85
N THR A 125 4.17 -6.97 10.15
CA THR A 125 3.51 -7.89 11.09
C THR A 125 1.99 -7.66 11.12
N GLN A 126 1.54 -6.41 11.11
CA GLN A 126 0.11 -6.10 11.13
C GLN A 126 -0.56 -6.38 9.78
N LEU A 127 0.07 -6.06 8.64
CA LEU A 127 -0.48 -6.35 7.31
C LEU A 127 -0.54 -7.84 6.99
N GLN A 128 0.41 -8.64 7.49
CA GLN A 128 0.40 -10.09 7.27
C GLN A 128 -0.83 -10.80 7.84
N LEU A 129 -1.48 -10.23 8.86
CA LEU A 129 -2.74 -10.74 9.40
C LEU A 129 -3.87 -10.72 8.36
N TRP A 130 -3.79 -9.81 7.38
CA TRP A 130 -4.77 -9.64 6.31
C TRP A 130 -4.49 -10.47 5.06
N LEU A 131 -3.33 -11.14 4.98
CA LEU A 131 -2.94 -11.91 3.80
C LEU A 131 -3.96 -12.99 3.38
N PRO A 132 -4.63 -13.73 4.30
CA PRO A 132 -5.67 -14.68 3.92
C PRO A 132 -6.85 -14.03 3.18
N GLU A 133 -7.27 -12.84 3.59
CA GLU A 133 -8.35 -12.11 2.91
C GLU A 133 -7.91 -11.58 1.55
N PHE A 134 -6.69 -11.07 1.43
CA PHE A 134 -6.14 -10.66 0.13
C PHE A 134 -6.05 -11.82 -0.87
N ARG A 135 -5.67 -13.03 -0.41
CA ARG A 135 -5.72 -14.23 -1.24
C ARG A 135 -7.13 -14.53 -1.75
N ARG A 136 -8.14 -14.42 -0.87
CA ARG A 136 -9.54 -14.64 -1.24
C ARG A 136 -10.03 -13.61 -2.25
N LEU A 137 -9.74 -12.33 -2.02
CA LEU A 137 -10.14 -11.22 -2.89
C LEU A 137 -9.52 -11.35 -4.29
N HIS A 138 -8.22 -11.64 -4.38
CA HIS A 138 -7.55 -11.90 -5.64
C HIS A 138 -8.11 -13.12 -6.36
N GLY A 139 -8.37 -14.21 -5.62
CA GLY A 139 -8.99 -15.42 -6.16
C GLY A 139 -10.35 -15.15 -6.80
N ASN A 140 -11.21 -14.38 -6.13
CA ASN A 140 -12.52 -13.98 -6.63
C ASN A 140 -12.39 -13.12 -7.89
N TRP A 141 -11.54 -12.08 -7.84
CA TRP A 141 -11.30 -11.20 -8.98
C TRP A 141 -10.78 -11.96 -10.20
N ARG A 142 -9.89 -12.96 -10.00
CA ARG A 142 -9.41 -13.81 -11.09
C ARG A 142 -10.50 -14.70 -11.69
N ALA A 143 -11.42 -15.20 -10.87
CA ALA A 143 -12.50 -16.07 -11.33
C ALA A 143 -13.57 -15.31 -12.13
N GLU A 144 -13.74 -14.01 -11.86
CA GLU A 144 -14.73 -13.15 -12.52
C GLU A 144 -14.23 -12.57 -13.87
N ARG A 145 -12.96 -12.79 -14.21
CA ARG A 145 -12.38 -12.35 -15.49
C ARG A 145 -12.49 -13.46 -16.55
N PRO A 146 -13.03 -13.16 -17.74
CA PRO A 146 -13.19 -14.13 -18.82
C PRO A 146 -11.87 -14.61 -19.43
#